data_AF-A0A939BT28-F1
#
_entry.id   AF-A0A939BT28-F1
#
_cell.length_a   1.000
_cell.length_b   1.000
_cell.length_c   1.000
_cell.angle_alpha   90.00
_cell.angle_beta   90.00
_cell.angle_gamma   90.00
#
_symmetry.space_group_name_H-M   'P 1'
#
loop_
_entity.id
_entity.type
_entity.pdbx_description
1 polymer ?
#
loop_
_entity_poly.entity_id
_entity_poly.type
_entity_poly.pdbx_seq_one_letter_code
_entity_poly.pdbx_strand_id
1 'polypeptide(L)'
;MNIPIYQIAYKIGIHPTELAKIVRDGDVTGEVPGNNPQSKDAWVDLLSLRNYYVWIFEKGQISEMTYQKAIRHIDNAIKQQK
;
A
#
# COMPACT_ATOMS: atom_id res chain seq x y z
N MET A 1 -9.52 -9.03 -12.43
CA MET A 1 -8.28 -9.11 -11.62
C MET A 1 -8.47 -8.18 -10.43
N ASN A 2 -8.62 -8.72 -9.21
CA ASN A 2 -8.82 -7.89 -8.02
C ASN A 2 -7.47 -7.28 -7.63
N ILE A 3 -7.32 -5.98 -7.89
CA ILE A 3 -6.10 -5.21 -7.63
C ILE A 3 -5.79 -5.27 -6.12
N PRO A 4 -4.56 -5.55 -5.68
CA PRO A 4 -4.17 -5.70 -4.27
C PRO A 4 -4.65 -4.57 -3.35
N ILE A 5 -4.68 -3.33 -3.86
CA ILE A 5 -5.23 -2.17 -3.16
C ILE A 5 -6.64 -2.42 -2.64
N TYR A 6 -7.52 -3.05 -3.43
CA TYR A 6 -8.90 -3.29 -3.03
C TYR A 6 -8.95 -4.27 -1.86
N GLN A 7 -8.16 -5.34 -1.91
CA GLN A 7 -8.12 -6.32 -0.84
C GLN A 7 -7.54 -5.76 0.46
N ILE A 8 -6.54 -4.87 0.35
CA ILE A 8 -5.94 -4.21 1.51
C ILE A 8 -6.90 -3.19 2.10
N ALA A 9 -7.53 -2.37 1.27
CA ALA A 9 -8.52 -1.38 1.65
C ALA A 9 -9.60 -1.98 2.57
N TYR A 10 -10.16 -3.14 2.18
CA TYR A 10 -11.13 -3.86 3.02
C TYR A 10 -10.55 -4.33 4.37
N LYS A 11 -9.29 -4.75 4.43
CA LYS A 11 -8.66 -5.26 5.68
C LYS A 11 -8.32 -4.15 6.67
N ILE A 12 -8.05 -2.95 6.16
CA ILE A 12 -7.72 -1.77 6.98
C ILE A 12 -8.94 -0.87 7.24
N GLY A 13 -10.08 -1.16 6.62
CA GLY A 13 -11.34 -0.44 6.82
C GLY A 13 -11.42 0.89 6.08
N ILE A 14 -10.76 1.01 4.92
CA ILE A 14 -10.75 2.22 4.08
C ILE A 14 -11.38 1.89 2.73
N HIS A 15 -12.02 2.86 2.07
CA HIS A 15 -12.57 2.63 0.74
C HIS A 15 -11.44 2.50 -0.32
N PRO A 16 -11.50 1.57 -1.28
CA PRO A 16 -10.42 1.37 -2.25
C PRO A 16 -10.01 2.60 -3.06
N THR A 17 -10.98 3.43 -3.48
CA THR A 17 -10.68 4.67 -4.22
C THR A 17 -10.03 5.74 -3.35
N GLU A 18 -10.38 5.79 -2.07
CA GLU A 18 -9.77 6.68 -1.09
C GLU A 18 -8.32 6.25 -0.84
N LEU A 19 -8.09 4.94 -0.67
CA LEU A 19 -6.75 4.38 -0.54
C LEU A 19 -5.89 4.66 -1.77
N ALA A 20 -6.42 4.47 -2.98
CA ALA A 20 -5.71 4.75 -4.22
C ALA A 20 -5.34 6.24 -4.36
N LYS A 21 -6.23 7.14 -3.94
CA LYS A 21 -5.94 8.57 -3.91
C LYS A 21 -4.84 8.90 -2.90
N ILE A 22 -4.92 8.38 -1.69
CA ILE A 22 -3.91 8.56 -0.63
C ILE A 22 -2.53 8.08 -1.10
N VAL A 23 -2.49 6.92 -1.75
CA VAL A 23 -1.28 6.33 -2.34
C VAL A 23 -0.68 7.23 -3.43
N ARG A 24 -1.52 7.74 -4.32
CA ARG A 24 -1.11 8.64 -5.41
C ARG A 24 -0.59 9.98 -4.90
N ASP A 25 -1.21 10.50 -3.84
CA ASP A 25 -0.89 11.80 -3.26
C ASP A 25 0.35 11.73 -2.34
N GLY A 26 0.78 10.52 -1.91
CA GLY A 26 1.92 10.25 -1.02
C GLY A 26 3.20 9.78 -1.73
N ASP A 27 3.52 10.41 -2.85
CA ASP A 27 4.54 10.10 -3.87
C ASP A 27 5.71 9.16 -3.48
N VAL A 28 5.81 8.00 -4.16
CA VAL A 28 6.91 7.03 -4.05
C VAL A 28 7.28 6.50 -5.42
N THR A 29 8.56 6.65 -5.76
CA THR A 29 9.19 6.12 -6.96
C THR A 29 10.02 4.88 -6.60
N GLY A 30 9.61 3.69 -7.05
CA GLY A 30 10.38 2.45 -6.90
C GLY A 30 10.61 1.77 -8.25
N GLU A 31 11.86 1.53 -8.63
CA GLU A 31 12.23 0.71 -9.79
C GLU A 31 11.83 -0.77 -9.59
N VAL A 32 11.46 -1.42 -10.70
CA VAL A 32 10.50 -2.54 -10.74
C VAL A 32 11.19 -3.86 -11.16
N PRO A 33 10.80 -5.01 -10.58
CA PRO A 33 11.06 -6.32 -11.17
C PRO A 33 9.90 -6.76 -12.09
N GLY A 34 10.17 -6.91 -13.40
CA GLY A 34 9.36 -7.72 -14.33
C GLY A 34 8.52 -6.97 -15.39
N ASN A 35 8.33 -7.64 -16.54
CA ASN A 35 7.81 -7.09 -17.81
C ASN A 35 6.26 -7.01 -17.94
N ASN A 36 5.51 -6.95 -16.83
CA ASN A 36 4.03 -6.87 -16.85
C ASN A 36 3.53 -5.50 -16.32
N PRO A 37 2.94 -4.64 -17.16
CA PRO A 37 2.48 -3.30 -16.78
C PRO A 37 1.44 -3.26 -15.64
N GLN A 38 0.52 -4.22 -15.56
CA GLN A 38 -0.55 -4.20 -14.55
C GLN A 38 -0.07 -4.70 -13.18
N SER A 39 0.85 -5.67 -13.19
CA SER A 39 1.55 -6.10 -11.97
C SER A 39 2.52 -5.02 -11.48
N LYS A 40 3.08 -4.22 -12.40
CA LYS A 40 3.93 -3.07 -12.10
C LYS A 40 3.20 -1.97 -11.33
N ASP A 41 2.02 -1.55 -11.80
CA ASP A 41 1.25 -0.49 -11.13
C ASP A 41 0.81 -0.93 -9.74
N ALA A 42 0.33 -2.17 -9.61
CA ALA A 42 -0.03 -2.75 -8.32
C ALA A 42 1.15 -2.86 -7.34
N TRP A 43 2.36 -3.12 -7.83
CA TRP A 43 3.56 -3.20 -7.00
C TRP A 43 4.00 -1.82 -6.49
N VAL A 44 4.00 -0.82 -7.39
CA VAL A 44 4.29 0.58 -7.03
C VAL A 44 3.28 1.06 -5.99
N ASP A 45 1.98 0.80 -6.21
CA ASP A 45 0.91 1.14 -5.28
C ASP A 45 1.14 0.58 -3.87
N LEU A 46 1.59 -0.67 -3.76
CA LEU A 46 1.88 -1.31 -2.47
C LEU A 46 3.09 -0.69 -1.76
N LEU A 47 4.14 -0.33 -2.49
CA LEU A 47 5.32 0.33 -1.94
C LEU A 47 5.00 1.76 -1.50
N SER A 48 4.27 2.49 -2.33
CA SER A 48 3.74 3.82 -2.02
C SER A 48 2.88 3.79 -0.75
N LEU A 49 1.99 2.81 -0.65
CA LEU A 49 1.15 2.63 0.52
C LEU A 49 1.97 2.35 1.79
N ARG A 50 3.01 1.51 1.68
CA ARG A 50 3.91 1.20 2.80
C ARG A 50 4.59 2.47 3.32
N ASN A 51 5.15 3.28 2.42
CA ASN A 51 5.86 4.49 2.80
C ASN A 51 4.92 5.57 3.35
N TYR A 52 3.72 5.70 2.79
CA TYR A 52 2.69 6.58 3.35
C TYR A 52 2.39 6.23 4.81
N TYR A 53 2.19 4.93 5.10
CA TYR A 53 1.93 4.46 6.46
C TYR A 53 3.10 4.71 7.43
N VAL A 54 4.34 4.60 6.95
CA VAL A 54 5.55 5.00 7.71
C VAL A 54 5.52 6.49 8.00
N TRP A 55 5.28 7.31 6.97
CA TRP A 55 5.27 8.77 7.10
C TRP A 55 4.21 9.27 8.08
N ILE A 56 2.96 8.80 8.00
CA ILE A 56 1.91 9.23 8.94
C ILE A 56 2.15 8.71 10.36
N PHE A 57 2.82 7.56 10.52
CA PHE A 57 3.22 7.06 11.83
C PHE A 57 4.32 7.93 12.45
N GLU A 58 5.33 8.31 11.67
CA GLU A 58 6.38 9.24 12.09
C GLU A 58 5.85 10.63 12.46
N LYS A 59 4.75 11.05 11.82
CA LYS A 59 4.02 12.29 12.17
C LYS A 59 3.13 12.15 13.40
N GLY A 60 3.02 10.96 14.01
CA GLY A 60 2.16 10.69 15.15
C GLY A 60 0.66 10.74 14.83
N GLN A 61 0.28 10.66 13.55
CA GLN A 61 -1.12 10.76 13.11
C GLN A 61 -1.90 9.46 13.31
N ILE A 62 -1.21 8.34 13.48
CA ILE A 62 -1.80 7.03 13.74
C ILE A 62 -1.13 6.35 14.93
N SER A 63 -1.88 5.48 15.61
CA SER A 63 -1.34 4.66 16.70
C SER A 63 -0.36 3.61 16.17
N GLU A 64 0.57 3.18 17.03
CA GLU A 64 1.49 2.09 16.70
C GLU A 64 0.76 0.78 16.36
N MET A 65 -0.34 0.48 17.05
CA MET A 65 -1.18 -0.68 16.73
C MET A 65 -1.76 -0.60 15.30
N THR A 66 -2.24 0.57 14.90
CA THR A 66 -2.77 0.83 13.55
C THR A 66 -1.68 0.68 12.51
N TYR A 67 -0.50 1.26 12.77
CA TYR A 67 0.67 1.16 11.89
C TYR A 67 1.09 -0.31 11.69
N GLN A 68 1.31 -1.05 12.79
CA GLN A 68 1.72 -2.45 12.72
C GLN A 68 0.71 -3.33 11.98
N LYS A 69 -0.59 -3.09 12.16
CA LYS A 69 -1.64 -3.82 11.44
C LYS A 69 -1.59 -3.53 9.94
N ALA A 70 -1.45 -2.25 9.56
CA ALA A 70 -1.38 -1.85 8.15
C ALA A 70 -0.15 -2.45 7.46
N ILE A 71 1.04 -2.30 8.04
CA ILE A 71 2.30 -2.82 7.48
C ILE A 71 2.25 -4.33 7.32
N ARG A 72 1.70 -5.07 8.29
CA ARG A 72 1.53 -6.53 8.19
C ARG A 72 0.68 -6.93 6.98
N HIS A 73 -0.42 -6.21 6.72
CA HIS A 73 -1.27 -6.50 5.58
C HIS A 73 -0.60 -6.17 4.24
N ILE A 74 0.15 -5.06 4.19
CA ILE A 74 0.90 -4.64 3.00
C ILE A 74 2.03 -5.62 2.69
N ASP A 75 2.85 -5.98 3.69
CA ASP A 75 3.95 -6.92 3.52
C ASP A 75 3.45 -8.31 3.06
N ASN A 76 2.29 -8.76 3.57
CA ASN A 76 1.67 -10.01 3.12
C ASN A 76 1.23 -9.93 1.65
N ALA A 77 0.69 -8.79 1.20
CA ALA A 77 0.31 -8.60 -0.19
C ALA A 77 1.52 -8.52 -1.13
N ILE A 78 2.58 -7.84 -0.71
CA ILE A 78 3.87 -7.79 -1.42
C ILE A 78 4.44 -9.21 -1.59
N LYS A 79 4.42 -10.03 -0.53
CA LYS A 79 4.88 -11.44 -0.60
C LYS A 79 4.06 -12.29 -1.58
N GLN A 80 2.78 -12.01 -1.76
CA GLN A 80 1.90 -12.74 -2.69
C GLN A 80 2.09 -12.34 -4.16
N GLN A 81 2.77 -11.22 -4.43
CA GLN A 81 3.04 -10.74 -5.78
C GLN A 81 4.43 -11.13 -6.32
N LYS A 82 5.31 -11.62 -5.44
CA LYS A 82 6.60 -12.22 -5.82
C LYS A 82 6.42 -13.67 -6.28
#